data_AF-A0A6A2VD63-F1
#
_entry.id   AF-A0A6A2VD63-F1
#
_cell.length_a   1.000
_cell.length_b   1.000
_cell.length_c   1.000
_cell.angle_alpha   90.00
_cell.angle_beta   90.00
_cell.angle_gamma   90.00
#
_symmetry.space_group_name_H-M   'P 1'
#
loop_
_entity.id
_entity.type
_entity.pdbx_description
1 polymer ?
#
loop_
_entity_poly.entity_id
_entity_poly.type
_entity_poly.pdbx_seq_one_letter_code
_entity_poly.pdbx_strand_id
1 'polypeptide(L)'
;MGVNVNKDVPWQERLEQQMRTNNEYHMDNIDALWRTPEARLEGYYPEGGVWEGIDRDQAVDDDGKAVYTAYRLSLELGDGYDDHREITIPFSVEDMEDYARTW
;
A
#
# COMPACT_ATOMS: atom_id res chain seq x y z
N MET A 1 -16.43 -17.05 3.82
CA MET A 1 -15.60 -17.95 4.64
C MET A 1 -14.39 -17.12 5.08
N GLY A 2 -14.23 -16.87 6.38
CA GLY A 2 -13.12 -16.07 6.89
C GLY A 2 -11.80 -16.83 6.73
N VAL A 3 -10.79 -16.17 6.17
CA VAL A 3 -9.44 -16.72 6.06
C VAL A 3 -8.91 -16.89 7.48
N ASN A 4 -8.69 -18.13 7.91
CA ASN A 4 -8.17 -18.43 9.24
C ASN A 4 -6.65 -18.21 9.22
N VAL A 5 -6.26 -16.94 9.33
CA VAL A 5 -4.85 -16.54 9.34
C VAL A 5 -4.24 -17.03 10.66
N ASN A 6 -3.39 -18.05 10.57
CA ASN A 6 -2.73 -18.64 11.73
C ASN A 6 -1.89 -17.58 12.46
N LYS A 7 -2.12 -17.40 13.77
CA LYS A 7 -1.53 -16.31 14.56
C LYS A 7 -0.06 -16.54 14.88
N ASP A 8 0.42 -17.77 14.70
CA ASP A 8 1.81 -18.18 14.86
C ASP A 8 2.69 -17.85 13.64
N VAL A 9 2.10 -17.32 12.57
CA VAL A 9 2.81 -16.88 11.36
C VAL A 9 3.20 -15.41 11.50
N PRO A 10 4.44 -15.02 11.13
CA PRO A 10 4.85 -13.62 11.11
C PRO A 10 3.83 -12.76 10.36
N TRP A 11 3.54 -11.55 10.88
CA TRP A 11 2.49 -10.69 10.33
C TRP A 11 2.71 -10.35 8.85
N GLN A 12 3.97 -10.33 8.40
CA GLN A 12 4.40 -10.18 7.01
C GLN A 12 3.91 -11.32 6.11
N GLU A 13 4.08 -12.58 6.55
CA GLU A 13 3.63 -13.75 5.78
C GLU A 13 2.10 -13.88 5.81
N ARG A 14 1.43 -13.36 6.85
CA ARG A 14 -0.03 -13.21 6.89
C ARG A 14 -0.53 -12.20 5.85
N LEU A 15 0.14 -11.05 5.72
CA LEU A 15 -0.17 -10.06 4.68
C LEU A 15 0.03 -10.64 3.28
N GLU A 16 1.15 -11.33 3.05
CA GLU A 16 1.42 -11.96 1.75
C GLU A 16 0.33 -12.97 1.36
N GLN A 17 -0.13 -13.81 2.30
CA GLN A 17 -1.21 -14.76 2.06
C GLN A 17 -2.55 -14.06 1.77
N GLN A 18 -2.87 -13.00 2.52
CA GLN A 18 -4.07 -12.19 2.31
C GLN A 18 -4.07 -11.57 0.92
N MET A 19 -2.94 -11.00 0.49
CA MET A 19 -2.82 -10.31 -0.81
C MET A 19 -2.80 -11.28 -1.98
N ARG A 20 -2.19 -12.46 -1.85
CA ARG A 20 -2.18 -13.51 -2.89
C ARG A 20 -3.57 -14.07 -3.21
N THR A 21 -4.48 -14.07 -2.25
CA THR A 21 -5.83 -14.64 -2.42
C THR A 21 -6.89 -13.62 -2.81
N ASN A 22 -6.60 -12.32 -2.65
CA ASN A 22 -7.61 -11.26 -2.71
C ASN A 22 -7.30 -10.18 -3.77
N ASN A 23 -7.19 -10.56 -5.04
CA ASN A 23 -7.20 -9.56 -6.12
C ASN A 23 -8.58 -8.84 -6.23
N GLU A 24 -9.62 -9.37 -5.58
CA GLU A 24 -10.97 -8.77 -5.45
C GLU A 24 -11.10 -7.78 -4.28
N TYR A 25 -10.13 -7.69 -3.36
CA TYR A 25 -10.20 -6.79 -2.17
C TYR A 25 -9.08 -5.74 -2.21
N HIS A 26 -9.01 -5.00 -3.31
CA HIS A 26 -7.99 -3.98 -3.54
C HIS A 26 -7.86 -3.00 -2.37
N MET A 27 -8.99 -2.47 -1.89
CA MET A 27 -9.03 -1.52 -0.78
C MET A 27 -8.64 -2.12 0.58
N ASP A 28 -8.96 -3.39 0.87
CA ASP A 28 -8.50 -4.04 2.10
C ASP A 28 -6.98 -4.22 2.11
N ASN A 29 -6.38 -4.49 0.95
CA ASN A 29 -4.93 -4.60 0.86
C ASN A 29 -4.25 -3.22 0.98
N ILE A 30 -4.87 -2.16 0.45
CA ILE A 30 -4.45 -0.77 0.68
C ILE A 30 -4.50 -0.45 2.18
N ASP A 31 -5.62 -0.71 2.87
CA ASP A 31 -5.74 -0.45 4.32
C ASP A 31 -4.69 -1.20 5.14
N ALA A 32 -4.43 -2.45 4.80
CA ALA A 32 -3.44 -3.28 5.47
C ALA A 32 -2.01 -2.72 5.35
N LEU A 33 -1.59 -2.32 4.14
CA LEU A 33 -0.29 -1.67 3.94
C LEU A 33 -0.26 -0.25 4.51
N TRP A 34 -1.35 0.50 4.40
CA TRP A 34 -1.45 1.85 4.92
C TRP A 34 -1.20 1.89 6.43
N ARG A 35 -1.72 0.91 7.18
CA ARG A 35 -1.50 0.77 8.63
C ARG A 35 -0.13 0.20 8.99
N THR A 36 0.61 -0.32 8.02
CA THR A 36 1.94 -0.88 8.25
C THR A 36 2.98 0.24 8.26
N PRO A 37 3.65 0.52 9.39
CA PRO A 37 4.57 1.66 9.50
C PRO A 37 5.80 1.51 8.58
N GLU A 38 6.19 0.28 8.27
CA GLU A 38 7.31 -0.05 7.37
C GLU A 38 6.95 0.07 5.89
N ALA A 39 5.66 0.16 5.56
CA ALA A 39 5.24 0.35 4.17
C ALA A 39 5.52 1.78 3.74
N ARG A 40 6.12 1.90 2.55
CA ARG A 40 6.40 3.17 1.88
C ARG A 40 5.25 3.51 0.94
N LEU A 41 4.82 4.76 0.99
CA LEU A 41 3.90 5.32 0.03
C LEU A 41 4.71 6.08 -1.02
N GLU A 42 4.39 5.86 -2.29
CA GLU A 42 5.02 6.56 -3.40
C GLU A 42 3.96 7.18 -4.31
N GLY A 43 4.19 8.43 -4.71
CA GLY A 43 3.38 9.17 -5.66
C GLY A 43 4.06 9.28 -7.02
N TYR A 44 3.27 9.21 -8.10
CA TYR A 44 3.76 9.39 -9.46
C TYR A 44 3.43 10.77 -10.01
N TYR A 45 4.49 11.51 -10.38
CA TYR A 45 4.38 12.82 -11.00
C TYR A 45 4.61 12.71 -12.52
N PRO A 46 3.61 13.05 -13.36
CA PRO A 46 3.69 12.81 -14.80
C PRO A 46 4.66 13.76 -15.50
N GLU A 47 4.86 14.97 -14.97
CA GLU A 47 5.80 15.95 -15.52
C GLU A 47 7.26 15.54 -15.32
N GLY A 48 7.54 14.73 -14.29
CA GLY A 48 8.88 14.19 -14.01
C GLY A 48 9.09 12.76 -14.50
N GLY A 49 8.00 12.00 -14.72
CA GLY A 49 8.08 10.58 -15.04
C GLY A 49 8.68 9.73 -13.92
N VAL A 50 8.65 10.24 -12.69
CA VAL A 50 9.31 9.64 -11.52
C VAL A 50 8.29 9.28 -10.45
N TRP A 51 8.58 8.17 -9.77
CA TRP A 51 7.98 7.83 -8.49
C TRP A 51 8.82 8.43 -7.38
N GLU A 52 8.17 9.11 -6.44
CA GLU A 52 8.83 9.68 -5.27
C GLU A 52 8.16 9.14 -4.00
N GLY A 53 8.97 8.86 -2.97
CA GLY A 53 8.47 8.48 -1.65
C GLY A 53 7.88 9.69 -0.95
N ILE A 54 6.65 9.55 -0.47
CA ILE A 54 5.89 10.62 0.17
C ILE A 54 5.37 10.18 1.53
N ASP A 55 5.17 11.15 2.42
CA ASP A 55 4.44 10.89 3.65
C ASP A 55 2.94 10.74 3.36
N ARG A 56 2.24 10.00 4.22
CA ARG A 56 0.81 9.70 4.06
C ARG A 56 -0.06 10.96 4.04
N ASP A 57 0.31 11.98 4.82
CA ASP A 57 -0.38 13.27 4.86
C ASP A 57 -0.11 14.14 3.63
N GLN A 58 0.89 13.81 2.81
CA GLN A 58 1.20 14.54 1.57
C GLN A 58 0.44 13.99 0.35
N ALA A 59 -0.25 12.86 0.51
CA ALA A 59 -0.91 12.18 -0.59
C ALA A 59 -2.21 12.88 -1.05
N VAL A 60 -2.81 13.70 -0.18
CA VAL A 60 -3.92 14.59 -0.53
C VAL A 60 -3.66 16.02 -0.06
N ASP A 61 -4.28 16.99 -0.72
CA ASP A 61 -4.31 18.38 -0.26
C ASP A 61 -5.35 18.60 0.86
N ASP A 62 -5.44 19.85 1.35
CA ASP A 62 -6.37 20.26 2.40
C ASP A 62 -7.86 20.06 2.01
N ASP A 63 -8.17 19.93 0.72
CA ASP A 63 -9.52 19.66 0.19
C ASP A 63 -9.78 18.15 -0.01
N GLY A 64 -8.80 17.30 0.32
CA GLY A 64 -8.88 15.84 0.13
C GLY A 64 -8.72 15.41 -1.32
N LYS A 65 -8.11 16.24 -2.17
CA LYS A 65 -7.77 15.91 -3.56
C LYS A 65 -6.39 15.28 -3.64
N ALA A 66 -6.24 14.26 -4.47
CA ALA A 66 -4.95 13.63 -4.71
C ALA A 66 -3.95 14.62 -5.32
N VAL A 67 -2.74 14.67 -4.75
CA VAL A 67 -1.64 15.53 -5.24
C VAL A 67 -0.94 14.93 -6.46
N TYR A 68 -0.82 13.61 -6.51
CA TYR A 68 -0.16 12.82 -7.56
C TYR A 68 -1.16 12.12 -8.48
N THR A 69 -0.70 11.70 -9.67
CA THR A 69 -1.56 11.08 -10.69
C THR A 69 -1.69 9.56 -10.61
N ALA A 70 -0.85 8.91 -9.82
CA ALA A 70 -0.96 7.50 -9.45
C ALA A 70 -0.20 7.29 -8.14
N TYR A 71 -0.56 6.23 -7.42
CA TYR A 71 0.06 5.89 -6.15
C TYR A 71 0.44 4.43 -6.10
N ARG A 72 1.39 4.11 -5.24
CA ARG A 72 1.65 2.72 -4.84
C ARG A 72 2.11 2.64 -3.39
N LEU A 73 1.70 1.58 -2.73
CA LEU A 73 2.23 1.19 -1.43
C LEU A 73 3.17 0.01 -1.64
N SER A 74 4.40 0.13 -1.14
CA SER A 74 5.41 -0.92 -1.19
C SER A 74 5.83 -1.32 0.22
N LEU A 75 5.99 -2.62 0.45
CA LEU A 75 6.54 -3.17 1.69
C LEU A 75 7.65 -4.15 1.34
N GLU A 76 8.84 -3.84 1.82
CA GLU A 76 9.99 -4.74 1.74
C GLU A 76 9.84 -5.81 2.83
N LEU A 77 9.88 -7.08 2.42
CA LEU A 77 9.83 -8.26 3.25
C LEU A 77 11.19 -8.96 3.25
N GLY A 78 11.59 -9.45 4.42
CA GLY A 78 12.83 -10.20 4.63
C GLY A 78 13.97 -9.34 5.19
N ASP A 79 14.68 -9.89 6.17
CA ASP A 79 15.78 -9.23 6.90
C ASP A 79 17.17 -9.46 6.25
N GLY A 80 17.24 -9.80 4.96
CA GLY A 80 18.52 -10.14 4.32
C GLY A 80 18.50 -10.17 2.80
N TYR A 81 19.70 -10.21 2.21
CA TYR A 81 19.91 -10.17 0.75
C TYR A 81 19.37 -11.38 -0.03
N ASP A 82 19.19 -12.54 0.62
CA ASP A 82 18.77 -13.80 -0.05
C ASP A 82 17.23 -13.95 -0.14
N ASP A 83 16.48 -13.31 0.77
CA ASP A 83 15.03 -13.44 0.89
C ASP A 83 14.28 -12.11 0.65
N HIS A 84 14.96 -11.14 0.03
CA HIS A 84 14.39 -9.83 -0.24
C HIS A 84 13.21 -9.95 -1.22
N ARG A 85 12.02 -9.64 -0.72
CA ARG A 85 10.77 -9.62 -1.49
C ARG A 85 10.12 -8.27 -1.31
N GLU A 86 9.61 -7.68 -2.38
CA GLU A 86 8.82 -6.46 -2.30
C GLU A 86 7.37 -6.77 -2.68
N ILE A 87 6.44 -6.37 -1.83
CA ILE A 87 5.02 -6.35 -2.18
C ILE A 87 4.65 -4.92 -2.53
N THR A 88 4.20 -4.73 -3.77
CA THR A 88 3.79 -3.41 -4.27
C THR A 88 2.35 -3.45 -4.76
N ILE A 89 1.52 -2.55 -4.24
CA ILE A 89 0.13 -2.35 -4.67
C ILE A 89 0.01 -0.99 -5.33
N PRO A 90 -0.24 -0.93 -6.65
CA PRO A 90 -0.60 0.32 -7.31
C PRO A 90 -2.07 0.65 -7.07
N PHE A 91 -2.42 1.92 -6.88
CA PHE A 91 -3.81 2.35 -6.78
C PHE A 91 -4.01 3.71 -7.44
N SER A 92 -5.26 3.98 -7.82
CA SER A 92 -5.61 5.16 -8.62
C SER A 92 -5.76 6.42 -7.76
N VAL A 93 -5.84 7.57 -8.44
CA VAL A 93 -6.22 8.84 -7.81
C VAL A 93 -7.57 8.73 -7.10
N GLU A 94 -8.55 8.09 -7.76
CA GLU A 94 -9.90 7.95 -7.22
C GLU A 94 -9.88 7.10 -5.94
N ASP A 95 -9.08 6.02 -5.92
CA ASP A 95 -8.90 5.20 -4.72
C ASP A 95 -8.23 5.99 -3.59
N MET A 96 -7.21 6.81 -3.89
CA MET A 96 -6.54 7.65 -2.90
C MET A 96 -7.48 8.68 -2.29
N GLU A 97 -8.27 9.38 -3.13
CA GLU A 97 -9.25 10.37 -2.67
C GLU A 97 -10.37 9.72 -1.84
N ASP A 98 -10.87 8.55 -2.27
CA ASP A 98 -11.88 7.81 -1.52
C ASP A 98 -11.33 7.33 -0.18
N TYR A 99 -10.13 6.76 -0.18
CA TYR A 99 -9.47 6.25 1.01
C TYR A 99 -9.14 7.36 2.01
N ALA A 100 -8.62 8.51 1.55
CA ALA A 100 -8.33 9.66 2.39
C ALA A 100 -9.57 10.19 3.13
N ARG A 101 -10.76 10.10 2.54
CA ARG A 101 -12.01 10.52 3.20
C ARG A 101 -12.42 9.61 4.35
N THR A 102 -11.87 8.40 4.43
CA THR A 102 -12.18 7.43 5.50
C THR A 102 -11.26 7.53 6.71
N TRP A 103 -10.13 8.24 6.58
CA TRP A 103 -9.10 8.41 7.61
C TRP A 103 -9.14 9.80 8.24
#